data_AF-A0A3D0NDR5-F1
#
_entry.id   AF-A0A3D0NDR5-F1
#
_cell.length_a   1.000
_cell.length_b   1.000
_cell.length_c   1.000
_cell.angle_alpha   90.00
_cell.angle_beta   90.00
_cell.angle_gamma   90.00
#
_symmetry.space_group_name_H-M   'P 1'
#
loop_
_entity.id
_entity.type
_entity.pdbx_description
1 polymer ?
#
loop_
_entity_poly.entity_id
_entity_poly.type
_entity_poly.pdbx_seq_one_letter_code
_entity_poly.pdbx_strand_id
1 'polypeptide(L)'
;RNYEVGRELFKVASCVSCHKLGDQGRVFGPDLAKLDAKTFNTSHILESIVEPSKKIDEKFRSYSYLLVSGKQITGMVIKETPDELHVVIDPLAKDKATIIAKDDIDAQKKSEASLMPKGLLDKLSREEILDLIAYVMAKGDKKHKVYMHEHHDH
;
A
#
# COMPACT_ATOMS: atom_id res chain seq x y z
N ARG A 1 -22.69 8.22 1.50
CA ARG A 1 -21.55 7.25 1.50
C ARG A 1 -21.79 6.24 2.59
N ASN A 2 -21.51 4.97 2.37
CA ASN A 2 -21.78 3.90 3.32
C ASN A 2 -20.48 3.39 3.98
N TYR A 3 -20.37 3.59 5.30
CA TYR A 3 -19.19 3.20 6.08
C TYR A 3 -18.93 1.69 6.06
N GLU A 4 -19.96 0.87 6.26
CA GLU A 4 -19.79 -0.58 6.36
C GLU A 4 -19.40 -1.19 5.00
N VAL A 5 -19.98 -0.66 3.92
CA VAL A 5 -19.59 -1.03 2.54
C VAL A 5 -18.14 -0.65 2.28
N GLY A 6 -17.73 0.59 2.57
CA GLY A 6 -16.34 1.01 2.40
C GLY A 6 -15.35 0.20 3.23
N ARG A 7 -15.72 -0.16 4.46
CA ARG A 7 -14.92 -1.04 5.34
C ARG A 7 -14.76 -2.44 4.76
N GLU A 8 -15.81 -3.00 4.17
CA GLU A 8 -15.74 -4.33 3.57
C GLU A 8 -14.96 -4.32 2.26
N LEU A 9 -15.16 -3.29 1.43
CA LEU A 9 -14.40 -3.09 0.20
C LEU A 9 -12.90 -2.94 0.45
N PHE A 10 -12.49 -2.35 1.57
CA PHE A 10 -11.08 -2.28 1.97
C PHE A 10 -10.45 -3.67 2.15
N LYS A 11 -11.25 -4.68 2.50
CA LYS A 11 -10.82 -6.09 2.55
C LYS A 11 -10.91 -6.77 1.20
N VAL A 12 -12.03 -6.61 0.50
CA VAL A 12 -12.28 -7.25 -0.81
C VAL A 12 -11.25 -6.80 -1.85
N ALA A 13 -10.92 -5.51 -1.88
CA ALA A 13 -9.85 -4.95 -2.71
C ALA A 13 -8.44 -5.26 -2.18
N SER A 14 -8.31 -6.13 -1.17
CA SER A 14 -7.04 -6.59 -0.59
C SER A 14 -6.15 -5.49 0.00
N CYS A 15 -6.70 -4.30 0.29
CA CYS A 15 -5.94 -3.20 0.88
C CYS A 15 -5.39 -3.58 2.26
N VAL A 16 -6.17 -4.34 3.04
CA VAL A 16 -5.77 -4.87 4.37
C VAL A 16 -4.52 -5.73 4.35
N SER A 17 -4.18 -6.33 3.21
CA SER A 17 -2.99 -7.17 3.08
C SER A 17 -1.70 -6.38 3.25
N CYS A 18 -1.72 -5.07 2.92
CA CYS A 18 -0.55 -4.21 2.97
C CYS A 18 -0.71 -3.01 3.90
N HIS A 19 -1.92 -2.47 4.05
CA HIS A 19 -2.17 -1.22 4.75
C HIS A 19 -2.90 -1.41 6.06
N LYS A 20 -2.51 -0.61 7.05
CA LYS A 20 -3.24 -0.47 8.31
C LYS A 20 -4.16 0.73 8.23
N LEU A 21 -5.39 0.55 8.70
CA LEU A 21 -6.38 1.62 8.86
C LEU A 21 -7.19 1.33 10.12
N GLY A 22 -6.89 2.04 11.20
CA GLY A 22 -7.46 1.73 12.51
C GLY A 22 -7.10 0.32 12.99
N ASP A 23 -8.12 -0.50 13.25
CA ASP A 23 -7.99 -1.89 13.68
C ASP A 23 -7.86 -2.89 12.51
N GLN A 24 -8.01 -2.44 11.26
CA GLN A 24 -7.94 -3.29 10.08
C GLN A 24 -6.51 -3.37 9.50
N GLY A 25 -6.18 -4.53 8.95
CA GLY A 25 -4.97 -4.76 8.17
C GLY A 25 -3.66 -4.75 8.96
N ARG A 26 -2.54 -4.52 8.26
CA ARG A 26 -1.18 -4.60 8.80
C ARG A 26 -0.29 -3.49 8.25
N VAL A 27 0.84 -3.24 8.91
CA VAL A 27 1.84 -2.27 8.45
C VAL A 27 2.90 -2.99 7.61
N PHE A 28 2.61 -3.15 6.32
CA PHE A 28 3.63 -3.51 5.32
C PHE A 28 3.90 -2.31 4.40
N GLY A 29 2.84 -1.69 3.91
CA GLY A 29 2.83 -0.34 3.35
C GLY A 29 2.55 0.72 4.41
N PRO A 30 2.30 1.98 3.99
CA PRO A 30 1.94 3.07 4.88
C PRO A 30 0.76 2.76 5.81
N ASP A 31 0.88 3.19 7.08
CA ASP A 31 -0.24 3.27 8.01
C ASP A 31 -1.12 4.46 7.62
N LEU A 32 -2.25 4.17 6.99
CA LEU A 32 -3.12 5.16 6.37
C LEU A 32 -3.76 6.10 7.41
N ALA A 33 -3.91 5.65 8.66
CA ALA A 33 -4.40 6.50 9.73
C ALA A 33 -3.39 7.61 10.10
N LYS A 34 -2.09 7.37 9.87
CA LYS A 34 -0.98 8.27 10.23
C LYS A 34 -0.54 9.22 9.11
N LEU A 35 -1.14 9.12 7.93
CA LEU A 35 -0.81 10.03 6.83
C LEU A 35 -1.21 11.47 7.15
N ASP A 36 -0.38 12.42 6.70
CA ASP A 36 -0.62 13.85 6.89
C ASP A 36 -1.92 14.27 6.19
N ALA A 37 -2.82 14.88 6.96
CA ALA A 37 -4.12 15.33 6.45
C ALA A 37 -4.01 16.40 5.35
N LYS A 38 -2.89 17.12 5.26
CA LYS A 38 -2.67 18.14 4.21
C LYS A 38 -2.42 17.53 2.84
N THR A 39 -1.75 16.39 2.78
CA THR A 39 -1.42 15.68 1.53
C THR A 39 -2.40 14.56 1.22
N PHE A 40 -3.05 14.02 2.25
CA PHE A 40 -4.00 12.92 2.13
C PHE A 40 -5.42 13.41 1.79
N ASN A 41 -5.64 13.75 0.51
CA ASN A 41 -6.93 14.11 -0.05
C ASN A 41 -7.44 13.08 -1.08
N THR A 42 -8.68 13.23 -1.53
CA THR A 42 -9.35 12.31 -2.48
C THR A 42 -8.51 12.05 -3.74
N SER A 43 -7.97 13.10 -4.36
CA SER A 43 -7.20 12.99 -5.59
C SER A 43 -5.91 12.21 -5.38
N HIS A 44 -5.22 12.47 -4.27
CA HIS A 44 -4.01 11.73 -3.92
C HIS A 44 -4.29 10.25 -3.65
N ILE A 45 -5.38 9.93 -2.94
CA ILE A 45 -5.80 8.54 -2.68
C ILE A 45 -6.10 7.83 -3.99
N LEU A 46 -6.95 8.43 -4.84
CA LEU A 46 -7.35 7.84 -6.10
C LEU A 46 -6.16 7.64 -7.04
N GLU A 47 -5.31 8.65 -7.19
CA GLU A 47 -4.09 8.56 -8.01
C GLU A 47 -3.16 7.47 -7.48
N SER A 48 -2.99 7.37 -6.16
CA SER A 48 -2.15 6.32 -5.58
C SER A 48 -2.69 4.94 -5.94
N ILE A 49 -4.00 4.73 -5.88
CA ILE A 49 -4.60 3.41 -6.18
C ILE A 49 -4.56 3.09 -7.69
N VAL A 50 -4.84 4.07 -8.55
CA VAL A 50 -4.90 3.89 -10.02
C VAL A 50 -3.51 3.84 -10.64
N GLU A 51 -2.59 4.68 -10.16
CA GLU A 51 -1.21 4.79 -10.62
C GLU A 51 -0.20 4.57 -9.47
N PRO A 52 -0.17 3.36 -8.86
CA PRO A 52 0.64 3.07 -7.68
C PRO A 52 2.14 3.27 -7.87
N SER A 53 2.61 3.26 -9.12
CA SER A 53 4.02 3.42 -9.48
C SER A 53 4.40 4.88 -9.78
N LYS A 54 3.44 5.81 -9.85
CA LYS A 54 3.72 7.22 -10.17
C LYS A 54 4.57 7.91 -9.12
N LYS A 55 4.26 7.64 -7.84
CA LYS A 55 4.99 8.16 -6.70
C LYS A 55 5.10 7.08 -5.63
N ILE A 56 6.29 6.51 -5.52
CA ILE A 56 6.62 5.50 -4.52
C ILE A 56 7.51 6.17 -3.47
N ASP A 57 7.07 6.15 -2.21
CA ASP A 57 7.89 6.57 -1.08
C ASP A 57 9.10 5.63 -0.95
N GLU A 58 10.29 6.19 -0.79
CA GLU A 58 11.55 5.44 -0.73
C GLU A 58 11.55 4.37 0.36
N LYS A 59 10.82 4.57 1.46
CA LYS A 59 10.69 3.59 2.54
C LYS A 59 9.98 2.30 2.09
N PHE A 60 9.11 2.39 1.09
CA PHE A 60 8.32 1.27 0.58
C PHE A 60 8.76 0.84 -0.82
N ARG A 61 9.88 1.39 -1.32
CA ARG A 61 10.38 1.10 -2.65
C ARG A 61 11.08 -0.26 -2.66
N SER A 62 10.75 -1.06 -3.68
CA SER A 62 11.47 -2.29 -3.97
C SER A 62 12.73 -2.04 -4.80
N TYR A 63 13.68 -2.94 -4.67
CA TYR A 63 14.93 -2.96 -5.42
C TYR A 63 15.08 -4.32 -6.10
N SER A 64 15.70 -4.32 -7.26
CA SER A 64 16.20 -5.53 -7.91
C SER A 64 17.68 -5.68 -7.62
N TYR A 65 18.06 -6.81 -7.05
CA TYR A 65 19.41 -7.20 -6.70
C TYR A 65 19.86 -8.29 -7.67
N LEU A 66 20.93 -8.03 -8.41
CA LEU A 66 21.68 -9.05 -9.12
C LEU A 66 22.78 -9.53 -8.18
N LEU A 67 22.78 -10.82 -7.89
CA LEU A 67 23.81 -11.44 -7.06
C LEU A 67 25.00 -11.88 -7.91
N VAL A 68 26.17 -11.99 -7.30
CA VAL A 68 27.40 -12.54 -7.93
C VAL A 68 27.20 -13.95 -8.51
N SER A 69 26.24 -14.71 -7.97
CA SER A 69 25.81 -16.02 -8.50
C SER A 69 25.03 -15.94 -9.82
N GLY A 70 24.67 -14.74 -10.28
CA GLY A 70 23.78 -14.51 -11.42
C GLY A 70 22.28 -14.54 -11.06
N LYS A 71 21.92 -14.86 -9.81
CA LYS A 71 20.51 -14.85 -9.37
C LYS A 71 20.01 -13.42 -9.23
N GLN A 72 18.80 -13.16 -9.76
CA GLN A 72 18.10 -11.91 -9.55
C GLN A 72 17.03 -12.05 -8.46
N ILE A 73 17.00 -11.12 -7.52
CA ILE A 73 15.99 -11.03 -6.45
C ILE A 73 15.38 -9.63 -6.49
N THR A 74 14.04 -9.54 -6.51
CA THR A 74 13.34 -8.26 -6.41
C THR A 74 12.49 -8.25 -5.16
N GLY A 75 12.63 -7.19 -4.35
CA GLY A 75 11.82 -7.03 -3.16
C GLY A 75 12.13 -5.76 -2.39
N MET A 76 11.43 -5.56 -1.28
CA MET A 76 11.54 -4.38 -0.42
C MET A 76 12.40 -4.69 0.81
N VAL A 77 13.35 -3.81 1.12
CA VAL A 77 14.18 -3.93 2.33
C VAL A 77 13.33 -3.61 3.55
N ILE A 78 13.22 -4.55 4.49
CA ILE A 78 12.53 -4.34 5.77
C ILE A 78 13.50 -4.14 6.94
N LYS A 79 14.76 -4.55 6.75
CA LYS A 79 15.85 -4.37 7.72
C LYS A 79 17.17 -4.41 6.97
N GLU A 80 18.08 -3.52 7.37
CA GLU A 80 19.45 -3.46 6.88
C GLU A 80 20.39 -3.47 8.08
N THR A 81 21.42 -4.31 8.01
CA THR A 81 22.56 -4.33 8.94
C THR A 81 23.81 -3.90 8.19
N PRO A 82 24.99 -3.78 8.83
CA PRO A 82 26.23 -3.51 8.10
C PRO A 82 26.49 -4.52 6.97
N ASP A 83 26.21 -5.80 7.20
CA ASP A 83 26.62 -6.89 6.32
C ASP A 83 25.48 -7.51 5.50
N GLU A 84 24.21 -7.30 5.88
CA GLU A 84 23.06 -8.00 5.30
C GLU A 84 21.87 -7.08 5.00
N LEU A 85 21.13 -7.45 3.95
CA LEU A 85 19.80 -6.95 3.66
C LEU A 85 18.76 -8.03 3.92
N HIS A 86 17.72 -7.69 4.68
CA HIS A 86 16.53 -8.51 4.83
C HIS A 86 15.44 -7.98 3.88
N VAL A 87 15.16 -8.75 2.83
CA VAL A 87 14.29 -8.36 1.73
C VAL A 87 13.00 -9.19 1.75
N VAL A 88 11.86 -8.52 1.69
CA VAL A 88 10.57 -9.18 1.43
C VAL A 88 10.30 -9.17 -0.06
N ILE A 89 10.26 -10.37 -0.65
CA ILE A 89 10.01 -10.59 -2.09
C ILE A 89 8.52 -10.66 -2.42
N ASP A 90 7.70 -11.12 -1.47
CA ASP A 90 6.25 -11.19 -1.60
C ASP A 90 5.59 -10.72 -0.28
N PRO A 91 4.88 -9.58 -0.28
CA PRO A 91 4.14 -9.11 0.90
C PRO A 91 3.06 -10.06 1.42
N LEU A 92 2.52 -10.89 0.54
CA LEU A 92 1.40 -11.79 0.81
C LEU A 92 1.89 -13.16 1.30
N ALA A 93 3.13 -13.53 0.97
CA ALA A 93 3.75 -14.73 1.51
C ALA A 93 3.93 -14.61 3.02
N LYS A 94 3.60 -15.69 3.74
CA LYS A 94 3.84 -15.80 5.19
C LYS A 94 5.32 -16.03 5.54
N ASP A 95 6.19 -16.04 4.54
CA ASP A 95 7.58 -16.44 4.67
C ASP A 95 8.44 -15.35 5.31
N LYS A 96 9.52 -15.79 5.96
CA LYS A 96 10.55 -14.92 6.52
C LYS A 96 11.26 -14.16 5.40
N ALA A 97 11.78 -12.98 5.71
CA ALA A 97 12.55 -12.20 4.75
C ALA A 97 13.72 -13.00 4.16
N THR A 98 13.96 -12.80 2.87
CA THR A 98 15.16 -13.29 2.19
C THR A 98 16.36 -12.49 2.67
N ILE A 99 17.37 -13.17 3.19
CA ILE A 99 18.62 -12.54 3.64
C ILE A 99 19.57 -12.54 2.46
N ILE A 100 20.14 -11.37 2.16
CA ILE A 100 21.14 -11.17 1.11
C ILE A 100 22.37 -10.55 1.78
N ALA A 101 23.52 -11.22 1.74
CA ALA A 101 24.77 -10.61 2.16
C ALA A 101 25.13 -9.49 1.18
N LYS A 102 25.59 -8.34 1.67
CA LYS A 102 25.91 -7.19 0.81
C LYS A 102 27.07 -7.50 -0.13
N ASP A 103 28.02 -8.31 0.31
CA ASP A 103 29.16 -8.76 -0.50
C ASP A 103 28.73 -9.69 -1.66
N ASP A 104 27.54 -10.30 -1.58
CA ASP A 104 26.97 -11.10 -2.66
C ASP A 104 26.24 -10.24 -3.71
N ILE A 105 26.08 -8.93 -3.51
CA ILE A 105 25.36 -8.04 -4.43
C ILE A 105 26.33 -7.51 -5.49
N ASP A 106 26.14 -7.96 -6.73
CA ASP A 106 26.88 -7.49 -7.89
C ASP A 106 26.32 -6.14 -8.40
N ALA A 107 24.99 -6.03 -8.47
CA ALA A 107 24.32 -4.78 -8.81
C ALA A 107 22.97 -4.64 -8.10
N GLN A 108 22.57 -3.39 -7.86
CA GLN A 108 21.23 -3.07 -7.37
C GLN A 108 20.59 -1.96 -8.21
N LYS A 109 19.30 -2.08 -8.45
CA LYS A 109 18.51 -1.09 -9.20
C LYS A 109 17.18 -0.83 -8.49
N LYS A 110 16.82 0.45 -8.36
CA LYS A 110 15.49 0.85 -7.90
C LYS A 110 14.42 0.29 -8.82
N SER A 111 13.36 -0.29 -8.25
CA SER A 111 12.18 -0.68 -9.00
C SER A 111 11.37 0.56 -9.35
N GLU A 112 10.99 0.68 -10.62
CA GLU A 112 9.98 1.65 -11.07
C GLU A 112 8.56 1.15 -10.79
N ALA A 113 8.39 -0.15 -10.54
CA ALA A 113 7.10 -0.74 -10.20
C ALA A 113 6.89 -0.76 -8.69
N SER A 114 5.71 -0.34 -8.26
CA SER A 114 5.23 -0.43 -6.88
C SER A 114 4.81 -1.85 -6.53
N LEU A 115 4.95 -2.22 -5.25
CA LEU A 115 4.38 -3.45 -4.71
C LEU A 115 2.85 -3.37 -4.55
N MET A 116 2.27 -2.17 -4.56
CA MET A 116 0.82 -2.03 -4.59
C MET A 116 0.32 -2.45 -5.98
N PRO A 117 -0.55 -3.47 -6.07
CA PRO A 117 -1.04 -3.97 -7.36
C PRO A 117 -1.81 -2.88 -8.12
N LYS A 118 -1.74 -2.93 -9.45
CA LYS A 118 -2.67 -2.19 -10.31
C LYS A 118 -4.00 -2.94 -10.40
N GLY A 119 -5.06 -2.23 -10.79
CA GLY A 119 -6.36 -2.83 -11.05
C GLY A 119 -7.17 -3.22 -9.81
N LEU A 120 -6.79 -2.71 -8.63
CA LEU A 120 -7.51 -2.98 -7.37
C LEU A 120 -8.97 -2.53 -7.40
N LEU A 121 -9.32 -1.59 -8.29
CA LEU A 121 -10.66 -1.04 -8.44
C LEU A 121 -11.43 -1.64 -9.62
N ASP A 122 -10.81 -2.46 -10.47
CA ASP A 122 -11.36 -2.86 -11.78
C ASP A 122 -12.66 -3.69 -11.67
N LYS A 123 -12.87 -4.33 -10.50
CA LYS A 123 -14.06 -5.13 -10.21
C LYS A 123 -15.13 -4.38 -9.43
N LEU A 124 -14.88 -3.12 -9.07
CA LEU A 124 -15.77 -2.31 -8.26
C LEU A 124 -16.60 -1.38 -9.15
N SER A 125 -17.87 -1.25 -8.84
CA SER A 125 -18.74 -0.22 -9.39
C SER A 125 -18.29 1.17 -8.92
N ARG A 126 -18.77 2.22 -9.62
CA ARG A 126 -18.50 3.61 -9.25
C ARG A 126 -18.90 3.92 -7.79
N GLU A 127 -20.06 3.44 -7.34
CA GLU A 127 -20.51 3.72 -5.97
C GLU A 127 -19.67 2.98 -4.93
N GLU A 128 -19.25 1.74 -5.21
CA GLU A 128 -18.32 1.00 -4.37
C GLU A 128 -16.97 1.71 -4.25
N ILE A 129 -16.41 2.22 -5.36
CA ILE A 129 -15.17 3.00 -5.35
C ILE A 129 -15.33 4.24 -4.46
N LEU A 130 -16.46 4.95 -4.57
CA LEU A 130 -16.72 6.15 -3.77
C LEU A 130 -16.84 5.83 -2.28
N ASP A 131 -17.46 4.72 -1.91
CA ASP A 131 -17.56 4.27 -0.52
C ASP A 131 -16.20 3.81 0.03
N LEU A 132 -15.39 3.11 -0.77
CA LEU A 132 -14.01 2.73 -0.40
C LEU A 132 -13.14 3.98 -0.15
N ILE A 133 -13.17 4.96 -1.06
CA ILE A 133 -12.40 6.20 -0.91
C ILE A 133 -12.88 7.00 0.30
N ALA A 134 -14.19 7.05 0.54
CA ALA A 134 -14.75 7.70 1.73
C ALA A 134 -14.24 7.03 3.02
N TYR A 135 -14.15 5.70 3.05
CA TYR A 135 -13.61 4.93 4.18
C TYR A 135 -12.14 5.22 4.44
N VAL A 136 -11.33 5.23 3.39
CA VAL A 136 -9.89 5.54 3.46
C VAL A 136 -9.67 7.00 3.89
N MET A 137 -10.38 7.97 3.28
CA MET A 137 -10.30 9.39 3.66
C MET A 137 -10.70 9.64 5.11
N ALA A 138 -11.77 8.98 5.56
CA ALA A 138 -12.23 9.08 6.94
C ALA A 138 -11.28 8.42 7.93
N LYS A 139 -10.19 7.81 7.48
CA LYS A 139 -9.25 7.06 8.33
C LYS A 139 -9.93 5.93 9.13
N GLY A 140 -11.02 5.39 8.59
CA GLY A 140 -11.86 4.41 9.29
C GLY A 140 -12.74 4.98 10.40
N ASP A 141 -12.84 6.30 10.56
CA ASP A 141 -13.72 6.96 11.54
C ASP A 141 -15.17 7.05 11.02
N LYS A 142 -16.07 6.27 11.64
CA LYS A 142 -17.51 6.28 11.34
C LYS A 142 -18.19 7.61 11.65
N LYS A 143 -17.60 8.44 12.52
CA LYS A 143 -18.11 9.76 12.89
C LYS A 143 -17.57 10.88 11.99
N HIS A 144 -16.76 10.54 10.98
CA HIS A 144 -16.22 11.54 10.06
C HIS A 144 -17.33 12.24 9.27
N LYS A 145 -17.16 13.54 8.98
CA LYS A 145 -18.15 14.39 8.29
C LYS A 145 -18.64 13.84 6.93
N VAL A 146 -17.84 13.00 6.28
CA VAL A 146 -18.21 12.32 5.01
C VAL A 146 -19.42 11.37 5.17
N TYR A 147 -19.73 10.96 6.40
CA TYR A 147 -20.87 10.13 6.76
C TYR A 147 -21.97 10.89 7.50
N MET A 148 -21.69 12.12 7.95
CA MET A 148 -22.63 12.92 8.75
C MET A 148 -23.57 13.78 7.90
N HIS A 149 -23.32 13.89 6.60
CA HIS A 149 -24.22 14.56 5.68
C HIS A 149 -25.04 13.53 4.88
N GLU A 150 -26.21 13.20 5.42
CA GLU A 150 -27.38 12.93 4.59
C GLU A 150 -28.10 14.26 4.35
N HIS A 151 -28.38 14.54 3.07
CA HIS A 151 -29.30 15.55 2.53
C HIS A 151 -28.91 17.04 2.56
N HIS A 152 -28.13 17.45 1.57
CA HIS A 152 -28.26 18.72 0.81
C HIS A 152 -27.65 18.41 -0.56
N ASP A 153 -28.27 18.56 -1.73
CA ASP A 153 -29.49 19.25 -2.12
C ASP A 153 -29.78 18.91 -3.60
N HIS A 154 -31.03 19.14 -4.02
CA HIS A 154 -31.58 19.29 -5.39
C HIS A 154 -31.97 18.05 -6.20
#